data_AF-A0A2V7CTE7-F1
#
_entry.id   AF-A0A2V7CTE7-F1
#
_cell.length_a   1.000
_cell.length_b   1.000
_cell.length_c   1.000
_cell.angle_alpha   90.00
_cell.angle_beta   90.00
_cell.angle_gamma   90.00
#
_symmetry.space_group_name_H-M   'P 1'
#
loop_
_entity.id
_entity.type
_entity.pdbx_description
1 polymer ?
#
loop_
_entity_poly.entity_id
_entity_poly.type
_entity_poly.pdbx_seq_one_letter_code
_entity_poly.pdbx_strand_id
1 'polypeptide(L)'
;MRTLARARFVRVSARKARLVLDQIRGRPVAEALATLEYTPRAAARLVEKVLRSAVANAEHNHQVRNLDDLRVVQAYADGGPVLKRVQPRAMGRAFSIKHRTSHLTIGVSDETNGAVVAPAPPARPSAPPPREERRAPARRTTARRAPSRGQKKPAARTTRKPKEKK
;
A
#
# COMPACT_ATOMS: atom_id res chain seq x y z
N MET A 1 5.25 -24.81 -13.79
CA MET A 1 4.25 -24.39 -14.80
C MET A 1 3.19 -23.51 -14.16
N ARG A 2 2.71 -22.45 -14.82
CA ARG A 2 1.85 -21.45 -14.15
C ARG A 2 0.62 -21.07 -14.98
N THR A 3 -0.56 -21.24 -14.39
CA THR A 3 -1.86 -20.87 -14.97
C THR A 3 -2.38 -19.60 -14.30
N LEU A 4 -2.93 -18.66 -15.09
CA LEU A 4 -3.45 -17.38 -14.59
C LEU A 4 -4.97 -17.30 -14.76
N ALA A 5 -5.64 -16.78 -13.73
CA ALA A 5 -7.04 -16.35 -13.79
C ALA A 5 -7.14 -14.86 -13.43
N ARG A 6 -7.96 -14.13 -14.18
CA ARG A 6 -8.15 -12.68 -14.00
C ARG A 6 -9.62 -12.31 -13.96
N ALA A 7 -10.05 -11.61 -12.91
CA ALA A 7 -11.35 -10.95 -12.86
C ALA A 7 -11.17 -9.43 -13.00
N ARG A 8 -11.82 -8.84 -14.00
CA ARG A 8 -11.70 -7.40 -14.30
C ARG A 8 -12.92 -6.61 -13.81
N PHE A 9 -12.70 -5.35 -13.46
CA PHE A 9 -13.75 -4.40 -13.04
C PHE A 9 -14.55 -4.85 -11.82
N VAL A 10 -13.89 -5.53 -10.89
CA VAL A 10 -14.51 -5.99 -9.65
C VAL A 10 -14.85 -4.79 -8.77
N ARG A 11 -16.07 -4.75 -8.24
CA ARG A 11 -16.59 -3.63 -7.45
C ARG A 11 -16.11 -3.64 -6.00
N VAL A 12 -14.81 -3.77 -5.81
CA VAL A 12 -14.12 -3.75 -4.51
C VAL A 12 -12.86 -2.89 -4.64
N SER A 13 -12.51 -2.17 -3.58
CA SER A 13 -11.25 -1.44 -3.53
C SER A 13 -10.07 -2.40 -3.43
N ALA A 14 -9.02 -2.19 -4.23
CA ALA A 14 -7.81 -3.04 -4.23
C ALA A 14 -7.25 -3.30 -2.82
N ARG A 15 -7.23 -2.30 -1.93
CA ARG A 15 -6.77 -2.45 -0.54
C ARG A 15 -7.53 -3.54 0.24
N LYS A 16 -8.86 -3.61 0.11
CA LYS A 16 -9.69 -4.62 0.79
C LYS A 16 -9.48 -6.01 0.21
N ALA A 17 -9.26 -6.11 -1.10
CA ALA A 17 -8.95 -7.37 -1.76
C ALA A 17 -7.56 -7.89 -1.39
N ARG A 18 -6.55 -7.01 -1.32
CA ARG A 18 -5.18 -7.38 -0.94
C ARG A 18 -5.11 -8.08 0.42
N LEU A 19 -5.85 -7.61 1.42
CA LEU A 19 -5.89 -8.25 2.74
C LEU A 19 -6.27 -9.73 2.69
N VAL A 20 -7.16 -10.11 1.77
CA VAL A 20 -7.56 -11.52 1.60
C VAL A 20 -6.56 -12.26 0.72
N LEU A 21 -6.07 -11.62 -0.35
CA LEU A 21 -5.06 -12.21 -1.24
C LEU A 21 -3.73 -12.50 -0.54
N ASP A 22 -3.36 -11.69 0.45
CA ASP A 22 -2.16 -11.89 1.25
C ASP A 22 -2.28 -13.12 2.17
N GLN A 23 -3.49 -13.50 2.58
CA GLN A 23 -3.71 -14.71 3.38
C GLN A 23 -3.47 -15.99 2.59
N ILE A 24 -3.87 -16.01 1.31
CA ILE A 24 -3.81 -17.20 0.44
C ILE A 24 -2.49 -17.35 -0.32
N ARG A 25 -1.63 -16.31 -0.33
CA ARG A 25 -0.37 -16.35 -1.07
C ARG A 25 0.56 -17.42 -0.50
N GLY A 26 1.06 -18.32 -1.35
CA GLY A 26 1.96 -19.40 -0.96
C GLY A 26 1.29 -20.63 -0.33
N ARG A 27 -0.03 -20.59 -0.11
CA ARG A 27 -0.78 -21.74 0.42
C ARG A 27 -1.14 -22.75 -0.67
N PRO A 28 -1.30 -24.03 -0.32
CA PRO A 28 -1.91 -25.01 -1.23
C PRO A 28 -3.37 -24.63 -1.51
N VAL A 29 -3.88 -25.05 -2.67
CA VAL A 29 -5.23 -24.68 -3.13
C VAL A 29 -6.31 -25.14 -2.15
N ALA A 30 -6.21 -26.35 -1.61
CA ALA A 30 -7.17 -26.89 -0.64
C ALA A 30 -7.28 -26.01 0.62
N GLU A 31 -6.14 -25.64 1.22
CA GLU A 31 -6.10 -24.77 2.39
C GLU A 31 -6.57 -23.34 2.08
N ALA A 32 -6.23 -22.84 0.88
CA ALA A 32 -6.68 -21.52 0.43
C ALA A 32 -8.20 -21.47 0.29
N LEU A 33 -8.84 -22.52 -0.25
CA LEU A 33 -10.30 -22.61 -0.36
C LEU A 33 -10.98 -22.62 1.01
N ALA A 34 -10.50 -23.43 1.95
CA ALA A 34 -11.01 -23.46 3.32
C ALA A 34 -10.86 -22.09 4.01
N THR A 35 -9.70 -21.45 3.86
CA THR A 35 -9.45 -20.12 4.44
C THR A 35 -10.41 -19.07 3.88
N LEU A 36 -10.68 -19.10 2.57
CA LEU A 36 -11.57 -18.15 1.92
C LEU A 36 -13.04 -18.32 2.33
N GLU A 37 -13.48 -19.56 2.56
CA GLU A 37 -14.85 -19.87 2.98
C GLU A 37 -15.21 -19.26 4.34
N TYR A 38 -14.29 -19.34 5.30
CA TYR A 38 -14.51 -18.84 6.67
C TYR A 38 -14.07 -17.39 6.90
N THR A 39 -13.54 -16.72 5.89
CA THR A 39 -13.10 -15.32 6.03
C THR A 39 -14.30 -14.36 6.01
N PRO A 40 -14.50 -13.51 7.03
CA PRO A 40 -15.69 -12.64 7.17
C PRO A 40 -15.68 -11.41 6.24
N ARG A 41 -14.91 -11.43 5.14
CA ARG A 41 -14.75 -10.31 4.21
C ARG A 41 -15.54 -10.57 2.94
N ALA A 42 -16.30 -9.58 2.48
CA ALA A 42 -17.01 -9.68 1.20
C ALA A 42 -16.09 -9.93 -0.01
N ALA A 43 -14.82 -9.54 0.07
CA ALA A 43 -13.83 -9.83 -0.97
C ALA A 43 -13.51 -11.33 -1.09
N ALA A 44 -13.68 -12.12 -0.02
CA ALA A 44 -13.35 -13.55 -0.02
C ALA A 44 -14.20 -14.32 -1.02
N ARG A 45 -15.51 -14.10 -1.06
CA ARG A 45 -16.43 -14.73 -2.02
C ARG A 45 -16.06 -14.44 -3.48
N LEU A 46 -15.45 -13.29 -3.76
CA LEU A 46 -15.01 -12.92 -5.11
C LEU A 46 -13.68 -13.59 -5.45
N VAL A 47 -12.75 -13.63 -4.50
CA VAL A 47 -11.45 -14.30 -4.65
C VAL A 47 -11.63 -15.81 -4.81
N GLU A 48 -12.53 -16.41 -4.05
CA GLU A 48 -12.91 -17.83 -4.14
C GLU A 48 -13.36 -18.21 -5.56
N LYS A 49 -14.22 -17.41 -6.19
CA LYS A 49 -14.66 -17.63 -7.57
C LYS A 49 -13.48 -17.60 -8.56
N VAL A 50 -12.56 -16.65 -8.38
CA VAL A 50 -11.38 -16.53 -9.25
C VAL A 50 -10.43 -17.71 -9.03
N LEU A 51 -10.25 -18.16 -7.79
CA LEU A 51 -9.42 -19.31 -7.47
C LEU A 51 -10.00 -20.60 -8.08
N ARG A 52 -11.31 -20.84 -7.93
CA ARG A 52 -12.00 -21.97 -8.58
C ARG A 52 -11.86 -21.94 -10.10
N SER A 53 -11.95 -20.75 -10.71
CA SER A 53 -11.71 -20.59 -12.15
C SER A 53 -10.26 -20.89 -12.52
N ALA A 54 -9.29 -20.54 -11.69
CA ALA A 54 -7.87 -20.85 -11.93
C ALA A 54 -7.61 -22.36 -11.89
N VAL A 55 -8.24 -23.06 -10.94
CA VAL A 55 -8.19 -24.53 -10.82
C VAL A 55 -8.79 -25.20 -12.05
N ALA A 56 -10.01 -24.80 -12.44
CA ALA A 56 -10.66 -25.36 -13.63
C ALA A 56 -9.83 -25.13 -14.92
N ASN A 57 -9.18 -23.97 -15.04
CA ASN A 57 -8.28 -23.70 -16.16
C ASN A 57 -7.03 -24.59 -16.14
N ALA A 58 -6.50 -24.91 -14.95
CA ALA A 58 -5.37 -25.80 -14.80
C ALA A 58 -5.74 -27.25 -15.16
N GLU A 59 -6.90 -27.73 -14.68
CA GLU A 59 -7.44 -29.05 -15.02
C GLU A 59 -7.67 -29.19 -16.54
N HIS A 60 -8.34 -28.23 -17.16
CA HIS A 60 -8.74 -28.33 -18.56
C HIS A 60 -7.57 -28.15 -19.54
N ASN A 61 -6.72 -27.14 -19.33
CA ASN A 61 -5.70 -26.77 -20.31
C ASN A 61 -4.37 -27.51 -20.12
N HIS A 62 -4.11 -28.00 -18.91
CA HIS A 62 -2.83 -28.62 -18.55
C HIS A 62 -3.00 -30.07 -18.06
N GLN A 63 -4.22 -30.61 -18.11
CA GLN A 63 -4.56 -32.00 -17.76
C GLN A 63 -4.03 -32.44 -16.40
N VAL A 64 -3.91 -31.48 -15.47
CA VAL A 64 -3.45 -31.75 -14.11
C VAL A 64 -4.53 -32.57 -13.41
N ARG A 65 -4.19 -33.79 -13.00
CA ARG A 65 -5.14 -34.73 -12.38
C ARG A 65 -5.27 -34.54 -10.87
N ASN A 66 -4.24 -34.00 -10.22
CA ASN A 66 -4.17 -33.92 -8.76
C ASN A 66 -4.28 -32.46 -8.32
N LEU A 67 -5.35 -32.16 -7.59
CA LEU A 67 -5.61 -30.84 -6.99
C LEU A 67 -4.66 -30.51 -5.83
N ASP A 68 -4.10 -31.54 -5.20
CA ASP A 68 -3.33 -31.43 -3.96
C ASP A 68 -1.93 -30.85 -4.18
N ASP A 69 -1.40 -30.97 -5.40
CA ASP A 69 -0.09 -30.47 -5.78
C ASP A 69 -0.12 -28.98 -6.19
N LEU A 70 -1.31 -28.42 -6.44
CA LEU A 70 -1.47 -27.03 -6.87
C LEU A 70 -1.25 -26.06 -5.70
N ARG A 71 -0.39 -25.05 -5.94
CA ARG A 71 -0.11 -23.95 -5.00
C ARG A 71 -0.37 -22.59 -5.61
N VAL A 72 -0.80 -21.65 -4.78
CA VAL A 72 -1.02 -20.25 -5.19
C VAL A 72 0.32 -19.51 -5.18
N VAL A 73 0.94 -19.36 -6.35
CA VAL A 73 2.26 -18.69 -6.50
C VAL A 73 2.14 -17.17 -6.50
N GLN A 74 1.13 -16.63 -7.19
CA GLN A 74 0.93 -15.18 -7.24
C GLN A 74 -0.52 -14.83 -7.01
N ALA A 75 -0.74 -13.86 -6.14
CA ALA A 75 -2.06 -13.33 -5.82
C ALA A 75 -1.91 -11.82 -5.61
N TYR A 76 -2.44 -11.02 -6.52
CA TYR A 76 -2.40 -9.56 -6.44
C TYR A 76 -3.67 -8.90 -6.97
N ALA A 77 -3.91 -7.68 -6.48
CA ALA A 77 -5.03 -6.84 -6.90
C ALA A 77 -4.51 -5.48 -7.36
N ASP A 78 -4.85 -5.13 -8.60
CA ASP A 78 -4.54 -3.84 -9.21
C ASP A 78 -5.72 -2.88 -9.09
N GLY A 79 -5.41 -1.59 -9.08
CA GLY A 79 -6.42 -0.54 -9.13
C GLY A 79 -7.06 -0.48 -10.51
N GLY A 80 -8.39 -0.48 -10.55
CA GLY A 80 -9.15 -0.27 -11.78
C GLY A 80 -9.65 1.17 -11.93
N PRO A 81 -10.46 1.44 -12.97
CA PRO A 81 -11.07 2.75 -13.15
C PRO A 81 -11.94 3.15 -11.95
N VAL A 82 -11.92 4.44 -11.64
CA VAL A 82 -12.61 5.02 -10.48
C VAL A 82 -13.75 5.90 -10.96
N LEU A 83 -14.97 5.57 -10.53
CA LEU A 83 -16.12 6.42 -10.77
C LEU A 83 -16.13 7.55 -9.74
N LYS A 84 -16.10 8.79 -10.23
CA LYS A 84 -16.17 10.01 -9.41
C LYS A 84 -17.63 10.46 -9.31
N ARG A 85 -18.10 10.74 -8.09
CA ARG A 85 -19.42 11.34 -7.78
C ARG A 85 -19.22 12.50 -6.82
N VAL A 86 -20.11 13.49 -6.85
CA VAL A 86 -20.05 14.64 -5.95
C VAL A 86 -21.09 14.47 -4.85
N GLN A 87 -20.70 14.78 -3.62
CA GLN A 87 -21.60 14.82 -2.47
C GLN A 87 -21.66 16.25 -1.92
N PRO A 88 -22.86 16.87 -1.86
CA PRO A 88 -23.02 18.19 -1.26
C PRO A 88 -22.74 18.14 0.24
N ARG A 89 -22.14 19.20 0.78
CA ARG A 89 -21.82 19.38 2.20
C ARG A 89 -22.17 20.80 2.65
N ALA A 90 -22.15 21.00 3.97
CA ALA A 90 -22.44 22.29 4.61
C ALA A 90 -21.58 23.44 4.05
N MET A 91 -22.12 24.66 4.11
CA MET A 91 -21.48 25.91 3.64
C MET A 91 -21.11 25.89 2.15
N GLY A 92 -21.96 25.32 1.29
CA GLY A 92 -21.74 25.30 -0.17
C GLY A 92 -20.53 24.46 -0.62
N ARG A 93 -20.00 23.60 0.25
CA ARG A 93 -18.84 22.75 -0.06
C ARG A 93 -19.26 21.50 -0.83
N ALA A 94 -18.38 21.02 -1.72
CA ALA A 94 -18.59 19.79 -2.50
C ALA A 94 -17.44 18.81 -2.29
N PHE A 95 -17.74 17.59 -1.84
CA PHE A 95 -16.73 16.53 -1.66
C PHE A 95 -16.86 15.48 -2.77
N SER A 96 -15.73 14.88 -3.18
CA SER A 96 -15.74 13.80 -4.18
C SER A 96 -15.83 12.42 -3.49
N ILE A 97 -16.85 11.63 -3.83
CA ILE A 97 -16.90 10.20 -3.54
C ILE A 97 -16.24 9.43 -4.69
N LYS A 98 -15.32 8.52 -4.35
CA LYS A 98 -14.57 7.69 -5.31
C LYS A 98 -15.02 6.24 -5.19
N HIS A 99 -15.86 5.77 -6.11
CA HIS A 99 -16.20 4.35 -6.19
C HIS A 99 -15.16 3.61 -7.02
N ARG A 100 -14.18 3.03 -6.32
CA ARG A 100 -13.04 2.33 -6.90
C ARG A 100 -13.43 0.93 -7.37
N THR A 101 -12.86 0.51 -8.50
CA THR A 101 -12.88 -0.89 -8.93
C THR A 101 -11.47 -1.49 -8.80
N SER A 102 -11.37 -2.81 -8.92
CA SER A 102 -10.09 -3.52 -8.95
C SER A 102 -10.07 -4.62 -10.01
N HIS A 103 -8.86 -5.02 -10.37
CA HIS A 103 -8.60 -6.20 -11.17
C HIS A 103 -7.90 -7.22 -10.26
N LEU A 104 -8.45 -8.43 -10.17
CA LEU A 104 -7.88 -9.52 -9.37
C LEU A 104 -7.14 -10.46 -10.31
N THR A 105 -5.90 -10.80 -9.96
CA THR A 105 -5.11 -11.80 -10.68
C THR A 105 -4.64 -12.86 -9.69
N ILE A 106 -4.96 -14.12 -9.97
CA ILE A 106 -4.50 -15.29 -9.22
C ILE A 106 -3.75 -16.20 -10.18
N GLY A 107 -2.58 -16.67 -9.76
CA GLY A 107 -1.75 -17.61 -10.50
C GLY A 107 -1.50 -18.85 -9.66
N VAL A 108 -1.76 -20.01 -10.27
CA VAL A 108 -1.58 -21.33 -9.64
C VAL A 108 -0.48 -22.10 -10.37
N SER A 109 0.28 -22.91 -9.65
CA SER A 109 1.41 -23.68 -10.18
C SER A 109 1.57 -25.00 -9.44
N ASP A 110 2.06 -26.01 -10.17
CA ASP A 110 2.35 -27.35 -9.64
C ASP A 110 3.82 -27.49 -9.18
N GLU A 111 4.61 -26.41 -9.25
CA GLU A 111 6.04 -26.49 -8.90
C GLU A 111 6.22 -26.82 -7.42
N THR A 112 6.57 -28.08 -7.19
CA THR A 112 7.03 -28.65 -5.94
C THR A 112 8.34 -27.97 -5.57
N ASN A 113 8.25 -27.00 -4.66
CA ASN A 113 9.36 -26.45 -3.88
C ASN A 113 10.26 -25.42 -4.59
N GLY A 114 10.54 -24.30 -3.88
CA GLY A 114 11.46 -23.27 -4.36
C GLY A 114 11.48 -22.00 -3.53
N ALA A 115 12.01 -22.10 -2.31
CA ALA A 115 12.47 -20.99 -1.47
C ALA A 115 11.41 -19.95 -1.05
N VAL A 116 10.95 -20.11 0.19
CA VAL A 116 10.73 -18.96 1.06
C VAL A 116 12.07 -18.24 1.17
N VAL A 117 12.36 -17.33 0.24
CA VAL A 117 13.27 -16.23 0.51
C VAL A 117 12.54 -15.41 1.56
N ALA A 118 12.84 -15.67 2.83
CA ALA A 118 12.77 -14.60 3.80
C ALA A 118 13.66 -13.49 3.22
N PRO A 119 13.12 -12.32 2.80
CA PRO A 119 14.00 -11.21 2.56
C PRO A 119 14.70 -10.98 3.88
N ALA A 120 16.02 -11.18 3.91
CA ALA A 120 16.85 -10.72 5.01
C ALA A 120 16.38 -9.30 5.36
N PRO A 121 16.12 -8.97 6.64
CA PRO A 121 15.82 -7.60 7.00
C PRO A 121 16.93 -6.73 6.39
N PRO A 122 16.61 -5.69 5.61
CA PRO A 122 17.66 -4.86 5.03
C PRO A 122 18.54 -4.41 6.18
N ALA A 123 19.82 -4.79 6.12
CA ALA A 123 20.81 -4.38 7.08
C ALA A 123 20.68 -2.87 7.21
N ARG A 124 20.29 -2.40 8.41
CA ARG A 124 20.32 -0.98 8.73
C ARG A 124 21.71 -0.50 8.31
N PRO A 125 21.85 0.54 7.46
CA PRO A 125 23.18 1.03 7.14
C PRO A 125 23.87 1.37 8.46
N SER A 126 24.99 0.69 8.70
CA SER A 126 25.90 0.98 9.79
C SER A 126 26.17 2.48 9.82
N ALA A 127 26.08 3.07 11.00
CA ALA A 127 26.31 4.49 11.23
C ALA A 127 27.52 5.00 10.42
N PRO A 128 27.44 6.18 9.79
CA PRO A 128 28.60 6.73 9.10
C PRO A 128 29.74 6.90 10.12
N PRO A 129 30.99 6.54 9.75
CA PRO A 129 32.13 6.75 10.64
C PRO A 129 32.27 8.24 10.96
N PRO A 130 32.76 8.62 12.16
CA PRO A 130 32.97 10.02 12.52
C PRO A 130 33.91 10.64 11.48
N ARG A 131 33.48 11.76 10.87
CA ARG A 131 34.38 12.56 10.02
C ARG A 131 35.52 13.06 10.87
N GLU A 132 36.70 12.52 10.61
CA GLU A 132 37.98 12.97 11.14
C GLU A 132 38.14 14.48 10.85
N GLU A 133 38.26 15.23 11.94
CA GLU A 133 38.35 16.69 11.95
C GLU A 133 39.68 17.10 11.34
N ARG A 134 39.71 17.29 10.01
CA ARG A 134 40.85 17.94 9.34
C ARG A 134 40.93 19.38 9.83
N ARG A 135 41.80 19.61 10.80
CA ARG A 135 42.31 20.93 11.18
C ARG A 135 42.74 21.68 9.92
N ALA A 136 42.01 22.74 9.58
CA ALA A 136 42.44 23.69 8.58
C ALA A 136 43.67 24.46 9.09
N PRO A 137 44.75 24.62 8.29
CA PRO A 137 45.84 25.48 8.68
C PRO A 137 45.39 26.94 8.63
N ALA A 138 45.74 27.68 9.69
CA ALA A 138 45.46 29.09 9.85
C ALA A 138 45.95 29.91 8.65
N ARG A 139 45.03 30.66 8.01
CA ARG A 139 45.40 31.81 7.18
C ARG A 139 45.00 33.10 7.89
N ARG A 140 46.05 33.88 8.15
CA ARG A 140 46.09 35.22 8.73
C ARG A 140 45.14 36.20 8.03
N THR A 141 44.33 36.86 8.85
CA THR A 141 43.96 38.29 8.87
C THR A 141 44.09 39.10 7.57
N THR A 142 42.95 39.60 7.07
CA THR A 142 42.80 41.04 6.75
C THR A 142 41.39 41.49 7.09
N ALA A 143 41.31 42.53 7.92
CA ALA A 143 40.10 43.13 8.44
C ALA A 143 39.26 43.83 7.35
N ARG A 144 37.92 43.68 7.42
CA ARG A 144 37.00 44.78 7.12
C ARG A 144 35.58 44.56 7.68
N ARG A 145 35.34 45.21 8.81
CA ARG A 145 34.19 46.07 9.16
C ARG A 145 32.76 45.50 9.03
N ALA A 146 32.16 45.21 10.18
CA ALA A 146 30.72 45.02 10.38
C ALA A 146 29.95 46.36 10.43
N PRO A 147 28.66 46.40 10.06
CA PRO A 147 27.70 47.32 10.64
C PRO A 147 26.87 46.66 11.74
N SER A 148 26.73 47.42 12.81
CA SER A 148 26.12 47.14 14.11
C SER A 148 24.60 47.02 14.08
N ARG A 149 24.09 46.18 15.00
CA ARG A 149 22.74 46.13 15.60
C ARG A 149 21.89 47.39 15.41
N GLY A 150 20.77 47.25 14.70
CA GLY A 150 19.61 48.15 14.73
C GLY A 150 18.46 47.53 15.56
N GLN A 151 17.86 48.35 16.40
CA GLN A 151 17.01 47.99 17.54
C GLN A 151 15.62 47.43 17.15
N LYS A 152 15.17 46.37 17.84
CA LYS A 152 13.76 45.94 17.87
C LYS A 152 12.94 46.97 18.67
N LYS A 153 11.92 47.57 18.05
CA LYS A 153 10.81 48.24 18.77
C LYS A 153 9.70 47.22 19.05
N PRO A 154 9.16 47.09 20.28
CA PRO A 154 7.93 46.35 20.55
C PRO A 154 6.72 47.29 20.42
N ALA A 155 5.72 46.94 19.62
CA ALA A 155 4.44 47.66 19.57
C ALA A 155 3.39 46.94 20.42
N ALA A 156 2.64 47.76 21.15
CA ALA A 156 1.89 47.44 22.36
C ALA A 156 0.60 46.63 22.15
N ARG A 157 0.34 45.81 23.17
CA ARG A 157 -0.92 45.15 23.52
C ARG A 157 -1.96 46.22 23.88
N THR A 158 -3.07 46.30 23.15
CA THR A 158 -4.23 47.11 23.55
C THR A 158 -5.40 46.19 23.90
N THR A 159 -5.86 46.27 25.15
CA THR A 159 -7.00 45.55 25.71
C THR A 159 -8.16 46.52 25.99
N ARG A 160 -9.40 46.04 25.77
CA ARG A 160 -10.72 46.46 26.33
C ARG A 160 -11.34 47.73 25.69
N LYS A 161 -12.66 47.81 25.41
CA LYS A 161 -13.84 47.50 26.26
C LYS A 161 -15.11 47.06 25.46
N PRO A 162 -16.14 46.50 26.13
CA PRO A 162 -17.37 45.99 25.55
C PRO A 162 -18.44 47.08 25.35
N LYS A 163 -19.34 46.91 24.36
CA LYS A 163 -20.53 47.75 24.18
C LYS A 163 -21.77 47.06 24.75
N GLU A 164 -22.42 47.73 25.68
CA GLU A 164 -23.68 47.35 26.32
C GLU A 164 -24.86 48.10 25.65
N LYS A 165 -26.05 47.52 25.80
CA LYS A 165 -27.34 47.92 25.22
C LYS A 165 -27.78 49.34 25.60
N LYS A 166 -28.59 49.93 24.73
CA LYS A 166 -29.76 50.73 25.12
C LYS A 166 -30.91 50.40 24.18
#